data_AF-A0AAD7QYA2-F1
#
_entry.id   AF-A0AAD7QYA2-F1
#
_cell.length_a   1.000
_cell.length_b   1.000
_cell.length_c   1.000
_cell.angle_alpha   90.00
_cell.angle_beta   90.00
_cell.angle_gamma   90.00
#
_symmetry.space_group_name_H-M   'P 1'
#
loop_
_entity.id
_entity.type
_entity.pdbx_description
1 polymer ?
#
loop_
_entity_poly.entity_id
_entity_poly.type
_entity_poly.pdbx_seq_one_letter_code
_entity_poly.pdbx_strand_id
1 'polypeptide(L)'
;MAEAQLIQSVQERIGVLEDAIANQKTRATPLKIGNVNPFSGKRGTLNAYLAKMQIYLSNNVGKLPREADKVLAAASFLEGDAMNWFDGYLTYITNMVASHVT
;
A
#
# COMPACT_ATOMS: atom_id res chain seq x y z
N MET A 1 -38.79 -14.04 -29.12
CA MET A 1 -39.05 -14.41 -27.71
C MET A 1 -37.81 -14.90 -26.97
N ALA A 2 -36.96 -15.74 -27.57
CA ALA A 2 -35.72 -16.23 -26.92
C ALA A 2 -34.69 -15.13 -26.59
N GLU A 3 -34.54 -14.13 -27.46
CA GLU A 3 -33.58 -13.02 -27.25
C GLU A 3 -33.96 -12.12 -26.08
N ALA A 4 -35.26 -11.82 -25.91
CA ALA A 4 -35.76 -11.05 -24.79
C ALA A 4 -35.56 -11.78 -23.44
N GLN A 5 -35.73 -13.11 -23.42
CA GLN A 5 -35.47 -13.93 -22.24
C GLN A 5 -33.98 -13.93 -21.88
N LEU A 6 -33.09 -13.99 -22.89
CA LEU A 6 -31.65 -13.91 -22.68
C LEU A 6 -31.24 -12.55 -22.09
N ILE A 7 -31.73 -11.45 -22.67
CA ILE A 7 -31.45 -10.09 -22.17
C ILE A 7 -31.90 -9.92 -20.73
N GLN A 8 -33.10 -10.40 -20.40
CA GLN A 8 -33.63 -10.35 -19.05
C GLN A 8 -32.76 -11.14 -18.06
N SER A 9 -32.33 -12.35 -18.44
CA SER A 9 -31.44 -13.18 -17.60
C SER A 9 -30.06 -12.53 -17.36
N VAL A 10 -29.53 -11.79 -18.33
CA VAL A 10 -28.26 -11.08 -18.21
C VAL A 10 -28.40 -9.88 -17.27
N GLN A 11 -29.47 -9.11 -17.41
CA GLN A 11 -29.75 -7.96 -16.54
C GLN A 11 -29.92 -8.39 -15.07
N GLU A 12 -30.60 -9.50 -14.83
CA GLU A 12 -30.78 -10.05 -13.49
C GLU A 12 -29.44 -10.49 -12.87
N ARG A 13 -28.56 -11.13 -13.66
CA ARG A 13 -27.21 -11.50 -13.22
C ARG A 13 -26.34 -10.28 -12.93
N ILE A 14 -26.47 -9.19 -13.70
CA ILE A 14 -25.76 -7.94 -13.44
C ILE A 14 -26.19 -7.37 -12.09
N GLY A 15 -27.50 -7.28 -11.83
CA GLY A 15 -28.00 -6.78 -10.55
C GLY A 15 -27.47 -7.58 -9.35
N VAL A 16 -27.51 -8.92 -9.43
CA VAL A 16 -26.96 -9.79 -8.38
C VAL A 16 -25.45 -9.57 -8.17
N LEU A 17 -24.68 -9.37 -9.24
CA LEU A 17 -23.24 -9.13 -9.15
C LEU A 17 -22.93 -7.74 -8.58
N GLU A 18 -23.69 -6.72 -8.96
CA GLU A 18 -23.57 -5.37 -8.42
C GLU A 18 -23.85 -5.36 -6.90
N ASP A 19 -24.91 -6.04 -6.47
CA ASP A 19 -25.24 -6.21 -5.04
C ASP A 19 -24.18 -7.00 -4.29
N ALA A 20 -23.60 -8.03 -4.90
CA ALA A 20 -22.51 -8.81 -4.31
C ALA A 20 -21.25 -7.95 -4.13
N ILE A 21 -20.89 -7.13 -5.13
CA ILE A 21 -19.75 -6.20 -5.06
C ILE A 21 -19.97 -5.13 -3.98
N ALA A 22 -21.18 -4.55 -3.92
CA ALA A 22 -21.53 -3.56 -2.91
C ALA A 22 -21.42 -4.14 -1.49
N ASN A 23 -21.96 -5.34 -1.27
CA ASN A 23 -21.88 -6.04 0.00
C ASN A 23 -20.46 -6.51 0.36
N GLN A 24 -19.61 -6.81 -0.62
CA GLN A 24 -18.22 -7.15 -0.37
C GLN A 24 -17.42 -5.92 0.09
N LYS A 25 -17.66 -4.74 -0.51
CA LYS A 25 -17.01 -3.49 -0.11
C LYS A 25 -17.37 -3.06 1.32
N THR A 26 -18.61 -3.31 1.77
CA THR A 26 -19.07 -2.92 3.11
C THR A 26 -18.62 -3.88 4.21
N ARG A 27 -18.32 -5.14 3.89
CA ARG A 27 -17.84 -6.15 4.86
C ARG A 27 -16.34 -6.07 5.16
N ALA A 28 -15.57 -5.43 4.28
CA ALA A 28 -14.16 -5.19 4.56
C ALA A 28 -14.03 -4.05 5.58
N THR A 29 -14.08 -4.37 6.87
CA THR A 29 -13.68 -3.41 7.91
C THR A 29 -12.20 -3.13 7.69
N PRO A 30 -11.79 -1.86 7.45
CA PRO A 30 -10.38 -1.56 7.25
C PRO A 30 -9.62 -1.97 8.52
N LEU A 31 -8.65 -2.86 8.38
CA LEU A 31 -7.77 -3.23 9.47
C LEU A 31 -7.11 -1.96 10.00
N LYS A 32 -7.36 -1.63 11.28
CA LYS A 32 -6.71 -0.51 11.95
C LYS A 32 -5.27 -0.90 12.23
N ILE A 33 -4.39 -0.62 11.28
CA ILE A 33 -2.96 -0.87 11.41
C ILE A 33 -2.35 0.31 12.15
N GLY A 34 -1.74 0.03 13.30
CA GLY A 34 -1.01 1.04 14.06
C GLY A 34 0.13 1.63 13.24
N ASN A 35 0.47 2.89 13.50
CA ASN A 35 1.59 3.55 12.82
C ASN A 35 2.91 2.80 13.05
N VAL A 36 3.79 2.83 12.06
CA VAL A 36 5.17 2.36 12.25
C VAL A 36 5.86 3.34 13.20
N ASN A 37 6.51 2.83 14.24
CA ASN A 37 7.29 3.68 15.14
C ASN A 37 8.56 4.12 14.41
N PRO A 38 8.99 5.38 14.56
CA PRO A 38 10.27 5.81 14.04
C PRO A 38 11.43 4.91 14.51
N PHE A 39 12.41 4.71 13.64
CA PHE A 39 13.60 3.91 13.92
C PHE A 39 14.84 4.80 13.97
N SER A 40 15.47 4.84 15.14
CA SER A 40 16.65 5.66 15.42
C SER A 40 18.00 5.01 15.09
N GLY A 41 18.02 3.72 14.71
CA GLY A 41 19.27 2.96 14.50
C GLY A 41 19.63 1.99 15.64
N LYS A 42 18.86 1.97 16.73
CA LYS A 42 19.11 1.08 17.88
C LYS A 42 18.85 -0.38 17.51
N ARG A 43 19.88 -1.23 17.56
CA ARG A 43 19.79 -2.67 17.18
C ARG A 43 18.64 -3.43 17.87
N GLY A 44 18.38 -3.14 19.14
CA GLY A 44 17.31 -3.80 19.90
C GLY A 44 15.89 -3.58 19.37
N THR A 45 15.65 -2.54 18.56
CA THR A 45 14.32 -2.23 18.00
C THR A 45 14.21 -2.52 16.50
N LEU A 46 15.29 -2.98 15.85
CA LEU A 46 15.33 -3.19 14.40
C LEU A 46 14.28 -4.20 13.92
N ASN A 47 14.23 -5.38 14.55
CA ASN A 47 13.29 -6.43 14.12
C ASN A 47 11.82 -5.99 14.25
N ALA A 48 11.50 -5.24 15.31
CA ALA A 48 10.15 -4.71 15.52
C ALA A 48 9.79 -3.65 14.46
N TYR A 49 10.74 -2.79 14.10
CA TYR A 49 10.57 -1.82 13.01
C TYR A 49 10.35 -2.53 11.67
N LEU A 50 11.20 -3.49 11.32
CA LEU A 50 11.10 -4.24 10.05
C LEU A 50 9.78 -4.98 9.91
N ALA A 51 9.33 -5.67 10.97
CA ALA A 51 8.05 -6.38 10.96
C ALA A 51 6.86 -5.43 10.75
N LYS A 52 6.83 -4.28 11.44
CA LYS A 52 5.80 -3.26 11.25
C LYS A 52 5.86 -2.63 9.86
N MET A 53 7.06 -2.39 9.33
CA MET A 53 7.26 -1.83 7.99
C MET A 53 6.73 -2.77 6.92
N GLN A 54 7.00 -4.07 7.04
CA GLN A 54 6.48 -5.07 6.11
C GLN A 54 4.95 -5.05 6.07
N ILE A 55 4.29 -5.01 7.23
CA ILE A 55 2.82 -4.91 7.32
C ILE A 55 2.32 -3.61 6.67
N TYR A 56 2.98 -2.48 6.94
CA TYR A 56 2.62 -1.19 6.37
C TYR A 56 2.71 -1.20 4.84
N LEU A 57 3.82 -1.69 4.28
CA LEU A 57 4.03 -1.76 2.83
C LEU A 57 3.02 -2.70 2.16
N SER A 58 2.74 -3.87 2.75
CA SER A 58 1.74 -4.79 2.23
C SER A 58 0.33 -4.18 2.16
N ASN A 59 -0.03 -3.34 3.14
CA ASN A 59 -1.34 -2.67 3.15
C ASN A 59 -1.42 -1.42 2.27
N ASN A 60 -0.28 -0.89 1.85
CA ASN A 60 -0.20 0.27 0.96
C ASN A 60 0.29 -0.10 -0.45
N VAL A 61 0.26 -1.39 -0.83
CA VAL A 61 0.76 -1.86 -2.13
C VAL A 61 0.11 -1.14 -3.32
N GLY A 62 -1.18 -0.82 -3.23
CA GLY A 62 -1.88 -0.05 -4.28
C GLY A 62 -1.52 1.44 -4.35
N LYS A 63 -0.85 1.98 -3.33
CA LYS A 63 -0.40 3.38 -3.26
C LYS A 63 1.11 3.53 -3.50
N LEU A 64 1.86 2.44 -3.41
CA LEU A 64 3.32 2.39 -3.56
C LEU A 64 3.69 1.46 -4.73
N PRO A 65 3.39 1.87 -5.98
CA PRO A 65 3.51 1.00 -7.14
C PRO A 65 4.95 0.64 -7.49
N ARG A 66 5.93 1.49 -7.13
CA ARG A 66 7.35 1.27 -7.45
C ARG A 66 8.14 0.91 -6.21
N GLU A 67 9.21 0.14 -6.39
CA GLU A 67 10.15 -0.17 -5.29
C GLU A 67 10.74 1.10 -4.68
N ALA A 68 11.05 2.11 -5.49
CA ALA A 68 11.55 3.40 -4.99
C ALA A 68 10.54 4.11 -4.06
N ASP A 69 9.23 4.01 -4.33
CA ASP A 69 8.19 4.58 -3.47
C ASP A 69 8.15 3.85 -2.11
N LYS A 70 8.36 2.53 -2.12
CA LYS A 70 8.45 1.72 -0.88
C LYS A 70 9.68 2.08 -0.06
N VAL A 71 10.82 2.30 -0.72
CA VAL A 71 12.07 2.73 -0.05
C VAL A 71 11.89 4.11 0.59
N LEU A 72 11.30 5.07 -0.13
CA LEU A 72 11.01 6.40 0.41
C LEU A 72 10.00 6.35 1.56
N ALA A 73 8.95 5.53 1.44
CA ALA A 73 7.98 5.33 2.51
C ALA A 73 8.61 4.67 3.74
N ALA A 74 9.56 3.76 3.58
CA ALA A 74 10.28 3.19 4.71
C ALA A 74 11.21 4.22 5.36
N ALA A 75 11.93 4.98 4.53
CA ALA A 75 12.85 6.03 4.95
C ALA A 75 12.17 7.15 5.74
N SER A 76 10.90 7.47 5.45
CA SER A 76 10.15 8.50 6.21
C SER A 76 9.89 8.13 7.67
N PHE A 77 10.15 6.89 8.07
CA PHE A 77 10.10 6.43 9.46
C PHE A 77 11.49 6.27 10.08
N LEU A 78 12.56 6.76 9.44
CA LEU A 78 13.88 6.84 10.05
C LEU A 78 14.02 8.14 10.84
N GLU A 79 14.79 8.09 11.93
CA GLU A 79 15.16 9.25 12.73
C GLU A 79 16.59 9.09 13.26
N GLY A 80 17.15 10.15 13.85
CA GLY A 80 18.46 10.10 14.51
C GLY A 80 19.57 9.54 13.62
N ASP A 81 20.38 8.64 14.18
CA ASP A 81 21.55 8.06 13.51
C ASP A 81 21.17 7.26 12.24
N ALA A 82 20.02 6.60 12.25
CA ALA A 82 19.55 5.88 11.06
C ALA A 82 19.20 6.81 9.91
N MET A 83 18.56 7.95 10.20
CA MET A 83 18.28 8.96 9.17
C MET A 83 19.57 9.62 8.68
N ASN A 84 20.49 9.96 9.60
CA ASN A 84 21.81 10.53 9.23
C ASN A 84 22.60 9.59 8.31
N TRP A 85 22.54 8.27 8.55
CA TRP A 85 23.15 7.28 7.68
C TRP A 85 22.46 7.21 6.30
N PHE A 86 21.14 7.35 6.25
CA PHE A 86 20.36 7.25 5.03
C PHE A 86 20.37 8.53 4.17
N ASP A 87 20.59 9.70 4.79
CA ASP A 87 20.50 11.01 4.14
C ASP A 87 21.35 11.10 2.87
N GLY A 88 22.57 10.53 2.89
CA GLY A 88 23.45 10.48 1.72
C GLY A 88 22.88 9.72 0.52
N TYR A 89 21.96 8.78 0.74
CA TYR A 89 21.29 8.02 -0.31
C TYR A 89 19.96 8.68 -0.75
N LEU A 90 19.38 9.53 0.10
CA LEU A 90 18.09 10.16 -0.16
C LEU A 90 18.12 11.00 -1.44
N THR A 91 19.18 11.77 -1.67
CA THR A 91 19.35 12.57 -2.89
C THR A 91 19.41 11.70 -4.14
N TYR A 92 20.12 10.57 -4.09
CA TYR A 92 20.22 9.64 -5.22
C TYR A 92 18.85 9.02 -5.55
N ILE A 93 18.13 8.55 -4.53
CA ILE A 93 16.83 7.89 -4.69
C ILE A 93 15.77 8.88 -5.18
N THR A 94 15.76 10.10 -4.65
CA THR A 94 14.81 11.14 -5.06
C THR A 94 15.00 11.51 -6.53
N ASN A 95 16.24 11.61 -7.00
CA ASN A 95 16.54 11.87 -8.41
C ASN A 95 16.15 10.70 -9.34
N MET A 96 16.30 9.46 -8.86
CA MET A 96 15.84 8.27 -9.59
C MET A 96 14.32 8.27 -9.75
N VAL A 97 13.58 8.73 -8.74
CA VAL A 97 12.12 8.84 -8.79
C VAL A 97 11.66 9.94 -9.75
N ALA A 98 12.35 11.09 -9.76
CA ALA A 98 12.01 12.23 -10.63
C ALA A 98 12.24 11.94 -12.13
N SER A 99 13.27 11.16 -12.46
CA SER A 99 13.63 10.84 -13.86
C SER A 99 12.69 9.86 -14.58
N HIS A 100 11.78 9.21 -13.86
CA HIS A 100 10.83 8.23 -14.41
C HIS A 100 9.40 8.78 -14.50
N VAL A 101 9.21 10.10 -14.30
CA VAL A 101 7.94 10.80 -14.51
C VAL A 101 8.04 11.57 -15.83
N THR A 102 7.97 10.83 -16.94
CA THR A 102 7.83 11.32 -18.32
C THR A 102 7.16 10.24 -19.15
#